data_AF-A0A8D0L1W5-F1
#
_entry.id   AF-A0A8D0L1W5-F1
#
_cell.length_a   1.000
_cell.length_b   1.000
_cell.length_c   1.000
_cell.angle_alpha   90.00
_cell.angle_beta   90.00
_cell.angle_gamma   90.00
#
_symmetry.space_group_name_H-M   'P 1'
#
loop_
_entity.id
_entity.type
_entity.pdbx_description
1 polymer ?
#
loop_
_entity_poly.entity_id
_entity_poly.type
_entity_poly.pdbx_seq_one_letter_code
_entity_poly.pdbx_strand_id
1 'polypeptide(L)' 'MRELGKGHTFQPCTHSQPTWCDLCGEFIWGVYKKSLQCIHCKFTCHYRCRALIRLDCSGPRNQDNEQ' A
#
# COMPACT_ATOMS: atom_id res chain seq x y z
N MET A 1 16.23 -0.03 15.47
CA MET A 1 15.97 0.21 14.02
C MET A 1 14.49 0.45 13.86
N ARG A 2 14.04 1.55 13.26
CA ARG A 2 12.60 1.79 13.06
C ARG A 2 12.14 0.91 11.90
N GLU A 3 11.33 -0.09 12.19
CA GLU A 3 10.64 -0.88 11.18
C GLU A 3 9.60 0.02 10.50
N LEU A 4 9.75 0.22 9.20
CA LEU A 4 9.02 1.21 8.43
C LEU A 4 7.95 0.49 7.61
N GLY A 5 6.70 0.95 7.67
CA GLY A 5 5.59 0.33 6.95
C GLY A 5 4.95 -0.88 7.64
N LYS A 6 4.90 -0.91 8.98
CA LYS A 6 4.35 -2.06 9.71
C LYS A 6 2.84 -2.19 9.54
N GLY A 7 2.39 -3.44 9.43
CA GLY A 7 0.96 -3.79 9.42
C GLY A 7 0.25 -3.67 8.08
N HIS A 8 0.94 -3.31 7.00
CA HIS A 8 0.32 -3.29 5.68
C HIS A 8 0.30 -4.68 5.03
N THR A 9 -0.90 -5.15 4.70
CA THR A 9 -1.10 -6.37 3.91
C THR A 9 -1.36 -5.99 2.47
N PHE A 10 -0.29 -5.77 1.71
CA PHE A 10 -0.36 -5.44 0.29
C PHE A 10 -0.72 -6.66 -0.56
N GLN A 11 -1.79 -6.54 -1.34
CA GLN A 11 -2.21 -7.57 -2.28
C GLN A 11 -2.06 -7.04 -3.72
N PRO A 12 -1.57 -7.87 -4.66
CA PRO A 12 -1.58 -7.54 -6.08
C PRO A 12 -3.00 -7.21 -6.54
N CYS A 13 -3.19 -6.00 -7.03
CA CYS A 13 -4.46 -5.57 -7.61
C CYS A 13 -4.23 -5.03 -9.02
N THR A 14 -5.06 -5.49 -9.94
CA THR A 14 -5.15 -4.96 -11.31
C THR A 14 -6.39 -4.11 -11.38
N HIS A 15 -6.21 -2.79 -11.43
CA HIS A 15 -7.30 -1.87 -11.62
C HIS A 15 -7.62 -1.74 -13.11
N SER A 16 -8.91 -1.89 -13.44
CA SER A 16 -9.41 -1.64 -14.80
C SER A 16 -9.43 -0.14 -15.14
N GLN A 17 -9.31 0.71 -14.13
CA GLN A 17 -9.33 2.18 -14.22
C GLN A 17 -7.96 2.76 -13.83
N PRO A 18 -7.59 3.94 -14.37
CA PRO A 18 -6.36 4.64 -13.98
C PRO A 18 -6.38 4.88 -12.47
N THR A 19 -5.36 4.33 -11.80
CA THR A 19 -5.21 4.44 -10.35
C THR A 19 -3.95 5.23 -10.04
N TRP A 20 -3.90 5.87 -8.89
CA TRP A 20 -2.78 6.72 -8.49
C TRP A 20 -1.99 6.04 -7.38
N CYS A 21 -0.69 6.28 -7.34
CA CYS A 21 0.13 5.82 -6.24
C CYS A 21 0.10 6.83 -5.10
N ASP A 22 -0.43 6.43 -3.95
CA ASP A 22 -0.50 7.29 -2.74
C ASP A 22 0.88 7.68 -2.19
N LEU A 23 1.95 6.97 -2.59
CA LEU A 23 3.31 7.25 -2.13
C LEU A 23 4.02 8.32 -2.96
N CYS A 24 3.97 8.20 -4.29
CA CYS A 24 4.71 9.10 -5.18
C CYS A 24 3.83 10.07 -5.97
N GLY A 25 2.50 9.94 -5.88
CA GLY A 25 1.55 10.78 -6.61
C GLY A 25 1.50 10.51 -8.12
N GLU A 26 2.18 9.48 -8.61
CA GLU A 26 2.24 9.16 -10.04
C GLU A 26 1.12 8.20 -10.44
N PHE A 27 0.67 8.30 -11.69
CA PHE A 27 -0.31 7.38 -12.26
C PHE A 27 0.25 5.97 -12.41
N ILE A 28 -0.52 5.00 -11.94
CA ILE A 28 -0.31 3.57 -12.15
C ILE A 28 -1.01 3.18 -13.46
N TRP A 29 -0.37 3.49 -14.59
CA TRP A 29 -0.87 3.17 -15.93
C TRP A 29 0.30 2.77 -16.84
N GLY A 30 0.01 2.02 -17.92
CA GLY A 30 1.03 1.54 -18.86
C GLY A 30 1.35 0.04 -18.78
N VAL A 31 2.45 -0.38 -19.41
CA VAL A 31 2.82 -1.80 -19.68
C VAL A 31 2.96 -2.64 -18.40
N TYR A 32 3.27 -2.00 -17.26
CA TYR A 32 3.40 -2.65 -15.96
C TYR A 32 2.20 -2.30 -15.05
N LYS A 33 0.99 -2.71 -15.43
CA LYS A 33 -0.30 -2.55 -14.68
C LYS A 33 -0.35 -3.24 -13.31
N LYS A 34 0.78 -3.54 -12.69
CA LYS A 34 0.83 -4.21 -11.40
C LYS A 34 0.88 -3.15 -10.31
N SER A 35 -0.24 -2.95 -9.64
CA SER A 35 -0.34 -2.16 -8.41
C SER A 35 -0.47 -3.08 -7.21
N LEU A 36 -0.18 -2.54 -6.03
CA LEU A 36 -0.38 -3.18 -4.75
C LEU A 36 -1.34 -2.36 -3.94
N GLN A 37 -2.41 -2.98 -3.45
CA GLN A 37 -3.36 -2.33 -2.57
C GLN A 37 -3.36 -3.02 -1.21
N CYS A 38 -3.27 -2.24 -0.14
CA CYS A 38 -3.42 -2.76 1.21
C CYS A 38 -4.89 -3.16 1.45
N ILE A 39 -5.14 -4.39 1.89
CA ILE A 39 -6.52 -4.84 2.15
C ILE A 39 -7.16 -4.11 3.33
N HIS A 40 -6.37 -3.66 4.31
CA HIS A 40 -6.84 -3.04 5.55
C HIS A 40 -7.09 -1.54 5.40
N CYS A 41 -6.12 -0.78 4.89
CA CYS A 41 -6.22 0.67 4.77
C CYS A 41 -6.47 1.18 3.35
N LYS A 42 -6.63 0.28 2.36
CA LYS A 42 -6.83 0.61 0.93
C LYS A 42 -5.71 1.46 0.28
N PHE A 43 -4.58 1.62 0.96
CA PHE A 43 -3.40 2.31 0.42
C PHE A 43 -2.90 1.64 -0.85
N THR A 44 -2.83 2.39 -1.95
CA THR A 44 -2.47 1.87 -3.27
C THR A 44 -1.11 2.40 -3.72
N CYS A 45 -0.23 1.50 -4.13
CA CYS A 45 1.13 1.87 -4.53
C CYS A 45 1.72 1.00 -5.62
N HIS A 46 2.79 1.47 -6.25
CA HIS A 46 3.61 0.65 -7.14
C HIS A 46 4.37 -0.44 -6.38
N TYR A 47 4.77 -1.50 -7.08
CA TYR A 47 5.66 -2.53 -6.53
C TYR A 47 6.99 -1.95 -6.01
N ARG A 48 7.58 -1.00 -6.74
CA ARG A 48 8.79 -0.29 -6.31
C ARG A 48 8.55 0.62 -5.10
N CYS A 49 7.35 1.19 -5.01
CA CYS A 49 6.97 2.11 -3.95
C CYS A 49 6.76 1.37 -2.63
N ARG A 50 6.32 0.10 -2.65
CA ARG A 50 6.16 -0.71 -1.43
C ARG A 50 7.36 -0.64 -0.48
N ALA A 51 8.58 -0.72 -1.01
CA ALA A 51 9.81 -0.70 -0.20
C ALA A 51 10.13 0.68 0.40
N LEU A 52 9.54 1.74 -0.14
CA LEU A 52 9.74 3.12 0.27
C LEU A 52 8.69 3.59 1.30
N ILE A 53 7.66 2.78 1.57
CA ILE A 53 6.58 3.13 2.51
C ILE A 53 7.15 3.21 3.92
N ARG A 54 7.05 4.41 4.50
CA ARG A 54 7.42 4.69 5.90
C ARG A 54 6.21 4.82 6.81
N LEU A 55 5.02 4.98 6.24
CA LEU A 55 3.76 5.10 6.95
C LEU A 55 3.31 3.73 7.46
N ASP A 56 2.90 3.65 8.72
CA ASP A 56 2.29 2.44 9.26
C ASP A 56 0.83 2.29 8.83
N CYS A 57 0.33 1.06 8.83
CA CYS A 57 -1.03 0.80 8.42
C CYS A 57 -2.03 1.37 9.44
N SER A 58 -2.90 2.27 8.98
CA SER A 58 -4.07 2.79 9.74
C SER A 58 -5.28 1.86 9.72
N GLY A 59 -5.24 0.76 8.97
CA GLY A 59 -6.31 -0.23 9.01
C GLY A 59 -6.26 -1.01 10.33
N PRO A 60 -7.34 -1.71 10.71
CA PRO A 60 -7.36 -2.51 11.92
C PRO A 60 -6.27 -3.58 11.82
N ARG A 61 -5.14 -3.32 12.49
CA ARG A 61 -4.18 -4.35 12.84
C ARG A 61 -4.88 -5.16 13.91
N ASN A 62 -5.02 -6.45 13.69
CA ASN A 62 -5.49 -7.34 14.74
C ASN A 62 -4.33 -7.55 15.76
N GLN A 63 -3.90 -6.46 16.39
CA GLN A 63 -2.96 -6.41 17.51
C GLN A 63 -3.53 -5.42 18.54
N ASP A 64 -4.10 -5.99 19.61
CA ASP A 64 -4.51 -5.45 20.93
C ASP A 64 -5.41 -4.21 20.96
N ASN A 65 -6.59 -4.17 21.59
CA ASN A 65 -6.96 -4.68 22.92
C ASN A 65 -5.86 -4.54 23.97
N GLU A 66 -5.55 -3.30 24.36
CA GLU A 66 -5.07 -2.84 25.68
C GLU A 66 -4.73 -1.33 25.52
N GLN A 67 -5.28 -0.34 26.24
CA GLN A 67 -6.15 -0.22 27.41
C GLN A 67 -7.02 1.03 27.25
#